data_AF-A0A414AIQ2-F1
#
_entry.id   AF-A0A414AIQ2-F1
#
_cell.length_a   1.000
_cell.length_b   1.000
_cell.length_c   1.000
_cell.angle_alpha   90.00
_cell.angle_beta   90.00
_cell.angle_gamma   90.00
#
_symmetry.space_group_name_H-M   'P 1'
#
loop_
_entity.id
_entity.type
_entity.pdbx_description
1 polymer ?
#
loop_
_entity_poly.entity_id
_entity_poly.type
_entity_poly.pdbx_seq_one_letter_code
_entity_poly.pdbx_strand_id
1 'polypeptide(L)'
;MYTDCGLYDGDMDSEEISCYKEKLVKCRKPHKCNACDKDIPIGDYALNESGFMDDHAISCYTCTDCIEDWLEESGQVDTEDDRE
;
A
#
# COMPACT_ATOMS: atom_id res chain seq x y z
N MET A 1 -2.62 1.84 11.94
CA MET A 1 -2.24 3.04 11.19
C MET A 1 -1.50 2.59 9.95
N TYR A 2 -2.23 2.31 8.86
CA TYR A 2 -1.68 1.85 7.56
C TYR A 2 -2.61 2.24 6.37
N THR A 3 -3.54 3.17 6.59
CA THR A 3 -4.62 3.50 5.64
C THR A 3 -4.59 4.97 5.21
N ASP A 4 -3.49 5.65 5.53
CA ASP A 4 -3.30 7.09 5.30
C ASP A 4 -1.81 7.33 4.98
N CYS A 5 -1.20 6.42 4.22
CA CYS A 5 0.20 6.56 3.84
C CYS A 5 0.36 7.49 2.62
N GLY A 6 -0.75 7.96 2.04
CA GLY A 6 -0.77 9.03 1.04
C GLY A 6 0.14 8.77 -0.16
N LEU A 7 0.38 7.49 -0.47
CA LEU A 7 1.46 7.06 -1.38
C LEU A 7 1.28 7.62 -2.80
N TYR A 8 0.06 8.01 -3.15
CA TYR A 8 -0.31 8.65 -4.41
C TYR A 8 -1.13 9.94 -4.24
N ASP A 9 -1.22 10.50 -3.03
CA ASP A 9 -2.04 11.71 -2.77
C ASP A 9 -1.29 13.02 -3.14
N GLY A 10 0.03 12.94 -3.40
CA GLY A 10 0.91 14.11 -3.55
C GLY A 10 1.44 14.43 -4.96
N ASP A 11 1.74 13.46 -5.82
CA ASP A 11 2.67 13.71 -6.96
C ASP A 11 2.45 12.88 -8.23
N MET A 12 1.28 12.27 -8.42
CA MET A 12 0.89 11.68 -9.72
C MET A 12 -0.46 12.29 -10.08
N ASP A 13 -0.57 12.86 -11.28
CA ASP A 13 -1.81 13.35 -11.87
C ASP A 13 -2.93 12.33 -11.67
N SER A 14 -3.67 12.49 -10.57
CA SER A 14 -4.75 11.63 -10.09
C SER A 14 -6.02 11.79 -10.94
N GLU A 15 -5.87 12.38 -12.13
CA GLU A 15 -6.92 12.56 -13.12
C GLU A 15 -7.22 11.27 -13.92
N GLU A 16 -6.33 10.26 -13.90
CA GLU A 16 -6.52 9.01 -14.68
C GLU A 16 -7.11 7.83 -13.88
N ILE A 17 -7.03 7.82 -12.54
CA ILE A 17 -7.51 6.69 -11.72
C ILE A 17 -8.72 7.09 -10.89
N SER A 18 -9.90 6.68 -11.34
CA SER A 18 -11.16 6.92 -10.62
C SER A 18 -11.34 5.96 -9.45
N CYS A 19 -11.90 6.45 -8.34
CA CYS A 19 -12.20 5.67 -7.14
C CYS A 19 -11.00 4.91 -6.55
N TYR A 20 -9.82 5.54 -6.58
CA TYR A 20 -8.63 5.01 -5.92
C TYR A 20 -8.90 4.70 -4.43
N LYS A 21 -8.46 3.53 -3.99
CA LYS A 21 -8.57 3.04 -2.61
C LYS A 21 -7.34 2.24 -2.26
N GLU A 22 -6.68 2.64 -1.19
CA GLU A 22 -5.65 1.87 -0.52
C GLU A 22 -6.19 1.24 0.77
N LYS A 23 -5.83 -0.01 1.03
CA LYS A 23 -6.16 -0.69 2.28
C LYS A 23 -5.21 -1.84 2.58
N LEU A 24 -4.82 -1.98 3.85
CA LEU A 24 -4.13 -3.19 4.30
C LEU A 24 -5.13 -4.36 4.33
N VAL A 25 -4.86 -5.41 3.57
CA VAL A 25 -5.70 -6.61 3.50
C VAL A 25 -4.91 -7.85 3.82
N LYS A 26 -5.58 -8.84 4.42
CA LYS A 26 -5.03 -10.18 4.59
C LYS A 26 -5.15 -10.97 3.28
N CYS A 27 -4.02 -11.38 2.72
CA CYS A 27 -3.93 -12.17 1.50
C CYS A 27 -4.60 -13.53 1.70
N ARG A 28 -5.61 -13.84 0.86
CA ARG A 28 -6.31 -15.14 0.87
C ARG A 28 -5.78 -16.11 -0.19
N LYS A 29 -4.90 -15.62 -1.06
CA LYS A 29 -4.21 -16.34 -2.14
C LYS A 29 -2.78 -15.79 -2.18
N PRO A 30 -1.82 -16.52 -2.78
CA PRO A 30 -0.50 -15.95 -3.01
C PRO A 30 -0.63 -14.78 -3.99
N HIS A 31 0.02 -13.68 -3.68
CA HIS A 31 0.08 -12.48 -4.53
C HIS A 31 1.53 -12.13 -4.80
N LYS A 32 1.81 -11.42 -5.89
CA LYS A 32 3.15 -10.91 -6.17
C LYS A 32 3.23 -9.46 -5.73
N CYS A 33 4.27 -9.11 -4.99
CA CYS A 33 4.53 -7.74 -4.58
C CYS A 33 4.88 -6.88 -5.79
N ASN A 34 4.23 -5.72 -5.93
CA ASN A 34 4.49 -4.77 -7.00
C ASN A 34 5.84 -4.02 -6.85
N ALA A 35 6.34 -3.89 -5.62
CA ALA A 35 7.58 -3.17 -5.33
C ALA A 35 8.84 -4.05 -5.47
N CYS A 36 8.81 -5.28 -4.94
CA CYS A 36 9.99 -6.15 -4.86
C CYS A 36 9.87 -7.46 -5.66
N ASP A 37 8.77 -7.66 -6.40
CA ASP A 37 8.49 -8.87 -7.18
C ASP A 37 8.46 -10.19 -6.39
N LYS A 38 8.52 -10.16 -5.05
CA LYS A 38 8.45 -11.35 -4.19
C LYS A 38 7.02 -11.87 -4.07
N ASP A 39 6.89 -13.17 -3.84
CA ASP A 39 5.61 -13.79 -3.50
C ASP A 39 5.22 -13.47 -2.04
N ILE A 40 4.01 -12.95 -1.89
CA ILE A 40 3.31 -12.70 -0.64
C ILE A 40 2.50 -13.95 -0.30
N PRO A 41 2.82 -14.68 0.78
CA PRO A 41 2.16 -15.93 1.11
C PRO A 41 0.71 -15.73 1.55
N ILE A 42 -0.07 -16.82 1.48
CA ILE A 42 -1.44 -16.84 2.00
C ILE A 42 -1.42 -16.61 3.50
N GLY A 43 -2.28 -15.72 3.98
CA GLY A 43 -2.42 -15.40 5.40
C GLY A 43 -1.57 -14.21 5.83
N ASP A 44 -0.70 -13.71 4.96
CA ASP A 44 0.07 -12.51 5.23
C ASP A 44 -0.73 -11.23 4.97
N TYR A 45 -0.19 -10.09 5.38
CA TYR A 45 -0.78 -8.79 5.10
C TYR A 45 -0.07 -8.11 3.93
N ALA A 46 -0.85 -7.38 3.12
CA ALA A 46 -0.34 -6.57 2.02
C ALA A 46 -1.19 -5.30 1.87
N LEU A 47 -0.58 -4.21 1.42
CA LEU A 47 -1.32 -3.05 0.95
C LEU A 47 -1.96 -3.41 -0.38
N ASN A 48 -3.27 -3.29 -0.46
CA ASN A 48 -4.01 -3.42 -1.69
C ASN A 48 -4.45 -2.03 -2.14
N GLU A 49 -3.92 -1.64 -3.28
CA GLU A 49 -4.26 -0.40 -3.97
C GLU A 49 -5.12 -0.79 -5.15
N SER A 50 -6.30 -0.18 -5.25
CA SER A 50 -7.30 -0.53 -6.24
C SER A 50 -7.97 0.72 -6.79
N GLY A 51 -8.30 0.71 -8.07
CA GLY A 51 -8.94 1.84 -8.74
C GLY A 51 -9.47 1.44 -10.11
N PHE A 52 -9.91 2.44 -10.87
CA PHE A 52 -10.37 2.25 -12.25
C PHE A 52 -9.55 3.14 -13.17
N MET A 53 -8.93 2.52 -14.17
CA MET A 53 -8.18 3.19 -15.25
C MET A 53 -8.80 2.75 -16.57
N ASP A 54 -9.20 3.70 -17.43
CA ASP A 54 -9.85 3.41 -18.73
C ASP A 54 -11.03 2.41 -18.66
N ASP A 55 -11.96 2.58 -17.70
CA ASP A 55 -13.06 1.65 -17.42
C ASP A 55 -12.64 0.22 -16.97
N HIS A 56 -11.35 -0.02 -16.75
CA HIS A 56 -10.83 -1.29 -16.25
C HIS A 56 -10.46 -1.18 -14.76
N ALA A 57 -10.94 -2.15 -13.97
CA ALA A 57 -10.54 -2.26 -12.58
C ALA A 57 -9.07 -2.71 -12.49
N ILE A 58 -8.24 -1.88 -11.89
CA ILE A 58 -6.83 -2.17 -11.61
C ILE A 58 -6.66 -2.43 -10.12
N SER A 59 -5.75 -3.36 -9.78
CA SER A 59 -5.36 -3.60 -8.40
C SER A 59 -3.93 -4.10 -8.30
N CYS A 60 -3.14 -3.52 -7.41
CA CYS A 60 -1.82 -4.01 -7.03
C CYS A 60 -1.75 -4.42 -5.55
N TYR A 61 -0.73 -5.20 -5.23
CA TYR A 61 -0.45 -5.68 -3.88
C TYR A 61 1.00 -5.38 -3.54
N THR A 62 1.24 -4.75 -2.39
CA THR A 62 2.57 -4.42 -1.89
C THR A 62 2.77 -5.08 -0.53
N CYS A 63 3.86 -5.81 -0.35
CA CYS A 63 4.14 -6.53 0.90
C CYS A 63 4.44 -5.56 2.04
N THR A 64 4.17 -5.97 3.28
CA THR A 64 4.40 -5.14 4.46
C THR A 64 5.85 -4.72 4.62
N ASP A 65 6.83 -5.57 4.31
CA ASP A 65 8.25 -5.18 4.37
C ASP A 65 8.53 -3.92 3.52
N CYS A 66 8.01 -3.85 2.30
CA CYS A 66 8.23 -2.68 1.43
C CYS A 66 7.48 -1.45 1.94
N ILE A 67 6.32 -1.62 2.57
CA ILE A 67 5.60 -0.51 3.19
C ILE A 67 6.36 0.00 4.40
N GLU A 68 6.92 -0.90 5.21
CA GLU A 68 7.72 -0.56 6.40
C GLU A 68 9.00 0.16 6.01
N ASP A 69 9.72 -0.33 4.99
CA ASP A 69 10.87 0.37 4.40
C ASP A 69 10.48 1.81 3.99
N TRP A 70 9.36 1.98 3.29
CA TRP A 70 8.89 3.30 2.86
C TRP A 70 8.42 4.20 4.02
N LEU A 71 7.81 3.63 5.05
CA LEU A 71 7.40 4.36 6.25
C LEU A 71 8.62 4.85 7.05
N GLU A 72 9.67 4.03 7.11
CA GLU A 72 10.95 4.39 7.72
C GLU A 72 11.65 5.49 6.89
N GLU A 73 11.68 5.36 5.56
CA GLU A 73 12.28 6.36 4.66
C GLU A 73 11.52 7.69 4.61
N SER A 74 10.18 7.66 4.70
CA SER A 74 9.34 8.85 4.70
C SER A 74 9.33 9.59 6.05
N GLY A 75 9.92 9.00 7.10
CA GLY A 75 9.92 9.55 8.45
C GLY A 75 8.55 9.61 9.11
N GLN A 76 7.57 8.85 8.61
CA GLN A 76 6.21 8.75 9.16
C GLN A 76 6.09 7.74 10.31
N VAL A 77 7.22 7.19 10.77
CA VAL A 77 7.28 6.47 12.03
C VAL A 77 7.05 7.46 13.19
N ASP A 78 5.81 7.52 13.68
CA ASP A 78 5.47 8.19 14.94
C ASP A 78 6.33 7.55 16.02
N THR A 79 7.43 8.24 16.37
CA THR A 79 8.29 7.83 17.47
C THR A 79 7.42 7.95 18.70
N GLU A 80 7.15 6.82 19.35
CA GLU A 80 6.36 6.75 20.57
C GLU A 80 6.64 7.96 21.49
N ASP A 81 5.65 8.85 21.61
CA ASP A 81 5.64 9.95 22.57
C ASP A 81 5.71 9.34 23.97
N ASP A 82 6.96 9.24 24.44
CA ASP A 82 7.37 9.03 25.82
C ASP A 82 6.49 9.88 26.75
N ARG A 83 5.56 9.24 27.47
CA ARG A 83 4.84 9.87 28.57
C ARG A 83 5.23 9.16 29.85
N GLU A 84 6.28 9.72 30.46
CA GLU A 84 6.72 9.53 31.85
C GLU A 84 5.58 9.66 32.88
#